data_AF-A0A644YFJ5-F1
#
_entry.id   AF-A0A644YFJ5-F1
#
_cell.length_a   1.000
_cell.length_b   1.000
_cell.length_c   1.000
_cell.angle_alpha   90.00
_cell.angle_beta   90.00
_cell.angle_gamma   90.00
#
_symmetry.space_group_name_H-M   'P 1'
#
loop_
_entity.id
_entity.type
_entity.pdbx_description
1 polymer ?
#
loop_
_entity_poly.entity_id
_entity_poly.type
_entity_poly.pdbx_seq_one_letter_code
_entity_poly.pdbx_strand_id
1 'polypeptide(L)'
;MCPRGCPGTVHAHGCYERYADAEGSPKEKIKRFLCRPCGVTFSVLPSHRLPYRSIRADRLQGDFDKRAGIQAQSLDPPPRTAEAGCLQRAWSAFSARVSCLSEAFGQLVECKPVPASLWRGLRQSMNSLSKMLCFLSEHHRISLLGNYHCLRPPP
;
A
#
# COMPACT_ATOMS: atom_id res chain seq x y z
N MET A 1 -9.72 -10.28 12.27
CA MET A 1 -8.74 -10.46 13.36
C MET A 1 -8.17 -9.11 13.77
N CYS A 2 -7.80 -8.93 15.04
CA CYS A 2 -7.09 -7.74 15.48
C CYS A 2 -5.67 -7.70 14.89
N PRO A 3 -5.17 -6.55 14.37
CA PRO A 3 -3.82 -6.46 13.83
C PRO A 3 -2.71 -6.68 14.88
N ARG A 4 -3.05 -6.64 16.17
CA ARG A 4 -2.14 -6.99 17.28
C ARG A 4 -2.21 -8.46 17.69
N GLY A 5 -2.95 -9.30 16.96
CA GLY A 5 -3.06 -10.74 17.24
C GLY A 5 -3.98 -11.11 18.39
N CYS A 6 -4.80 -10.17 18.90
CA CYS A 6 -5.76 -10.49 19.97
C CYS A 6 -6.79 -11.53 19.52
N PRO A 7 -7.15 -12.49 20.38
CA PRO A 7 -8.20 -13.46 20.09
C PRO A 7 -9.57 -12.78 20.04
N GLY A 8 -10.49 -13.37 19.28
CA GLY A 8 -11.90 -12.95 19.20
C GLY A 8 -12.27 -12.00 18.05
N THR A 9 -13.56 -11.67 18.01
CA THR A 9 -14.17 -10.86 16.94
C THR A 9 -13.95 -9.36 17.18
N VAL A 10 -13.74 -8.62 16.10
CA VAL A 10 -13.64 -7.16 16.14
C VAL A 10 -15.01 -6.55 15.84
N HIS A 11 -15.34 -5.45 16.53
CA HIS A 11 -16.65 -4.81 16.40
C HIS A 11 -16.61 -3.72 15.35
N ALA A 12 -17.64 -3.62 14.51
CA ALA A 12 -17.84 -2.44 13.68
C ALA A 12 -17.98 -1.22 14.59
N HIS A 13 -17.11 -0.21 14.41
CA HIS A 13 -17.02 0.95 15.28
C HIS A 13 -17.47 2.25 14.56
N GLY A 14 -17.53 2.24 13.24
CA GLY A 14 -18.01 3.37 12.44
C GLY A 14 -17.37 3.43 11.06
N CYS A 15 -17.41 4.61 10.43
CA CYS A 15 -16.71 4.87 9.18
C CYS A 15 -16.12 6.28 9.15
N TYR A 16 -15.16 6.51 8.26
CA TYR A 16 -14.71 7.84 7.87
C TYR A 16 -14.66 7.95 6.35
N GLU A 17 -14.69 9.17 5.82
CA GLU A 17 -14.59 9.41 4.39
C GLU A 17 -13.18 9.76 3.98
N ARG A 18 -12.81 9.32 2.79
CA ARG A 18 -11.49 9.57 2.22
C ARG A 18 -11.59 9.83 0.73
N TYR A 19 -10.79 10.77 0.23
CA TYR A 19 -10.72 11.03 -1.21
C TYR A 19 -10.32 9.78 -1.99
N ALA A 20 -11.08 9.53 -3.06
CA ALA A 20 -10.88 8.44 -3.98
C ALA A 20 -9.70 8.67 -4.92
N ASP A 21 -9.20 9.87 -5.03
CA ASP A 21 -8.09 10.22 -5.89
C ASP A 21 -7.41 11.48 -5.37
N ALA A 22 -6.37 11.89 -6.09
CA ALA A 22 -5.60 13.08 -5.77
C ALA A 22 -6.36 14.37 -6.09
N GLU A 23 -7.45 14.29 -6.86
CA GLU A 23 -8.27 15.43 -7.27
C GLU A 23 -9.26 15.86 -6.16
N GLY A 24 -9.42 15.03 -5.12
CA GLY A 24 -10.22 15.39 -3.96
C GLY A 24 -11.72 15.16 -4.13
N SER A 25 -12.15 14.44 -5.18
CA SER A 25 -13.54 14.00 -5.34
C SER A 25 -13.61 12.90 -6.41
N PRO A 26 -14.35 11.79 -6.19
CA PRO A 26 -15.30 11.55 -5.09
C PRO A 26 -14.63 11.12 -3.79
N LYS A 27 -15.42 11.01 -2.71
CA LYS A 27 -15.01 10.39 -1.44
C LYS A 27 -15.58 8.97 -1.33
N GLU A 28 -14.84 8.10 -0.67
CA GLU A 28 -15.23 6.74 -0.36
C GLU A 28 -15.30 6.53 1.16
N LYS A 29 -16.33 5.82 1.64
CA LYS A 29 -16.50 5.49 3.06
C LYS A 29 -15.65 4.27 3.42
N ILE A 30 -14.75 4.45 4.39
CA ILE A 30 -13.88 3.40 4.92
C ILE A 30 -14.39 2.95 6.29
N LYS A 31 -14.62 1.65 6.43
CA LYS A 31 -15.09 1.04 7.69
C LYS A 31 -13.98 1.00 8.73
N ARG A 32 -14.34 1.28 9.98
CA ARG A 32 -13.50 1.20 11.18
C ARG A 32 -13.98 0.09 12.10
N PHE A 33 -13.03 -0.58 12.72
CA PHE A 33 -13.26 -1.68 13.65
C PHE A 33 -12.53 -1.43 14.95
N LEU A 34 -13.14 -1.84 16.06
CA LEU A 34 -12.57 -1.80 17.40
C LEU A 34 -12.31 -3.23 17.88
N CYS A 35 -11.08 -3.49 18.33
CA CYS A 35 -10.78 -4.66 19.12
C CYS A 35 -11.10 -4.36 20.60
N ARG A 36 -12.11 -5.00 21.18
CA ARG A 36 -12.44 -4.81 22.60
C ARG A 36 -11.31 -5.24 23.55
N PRO A 37 -10.61 -6.38 23.34
CA PRO A 37 -9.52 -6.79 24.22
C PRO A 37 -8.39 -5.78 24.40
N CYS A 38 -7.94 -5.11 23.33
CA CYS A 38 -6.79 -4.20 23.40
C CYS A 38 -7.13 -2.72 23.12
N GLY A 39 -8.40 -2.40 22.91
CA GLY A 39 -8.88 -1.04 22.61
C GLY A 39 -8.43 -0.47 21.27
N VAL A 40 -7.65 -1.20 20.44
CA VAL A 40 -7.13 -0.65 19.18
C VAL A 40 -8.27 -0.48 18.17
N THR A 41 -8.36 0.72 17.60
CA THR A 41 -9.21 0.99 16.45
C THR A 41 -8.40 0.96 15.17
N PHE A 42 -8.85 0.22 14.18
CA PHE A 42 -8.20 0.09 12.88
C PHE A 42 -9.23 0.13 11.76
N SER A 43 -8.74 0.34 10.53
CA SER A 43 -9.60 0.42 9.35
C SER A 43 -9.18 -0.64 8.34
N VAL A 44 -10.14 -1.16 7.59
CA VAL A 44 -9.86 -2.08 6.49
C VAL A 44 -10.04 -1.30 5.19
N LEU A 45 -8.93 -1.12 4.47
CA LEU A 45 -8.98 -0.50 3.15
C LEU A 45 -9.39 -1.53 2.10
N PRO A 46 -10.21 -1.14 1.11
CA PRO A 46 -10.42 -1.92 -0.10
C PRO A 46 -9.09 -2.20 -0.84
N SER A 47 -9.02 -3.29 -1.60
CA SER A 47 -7.80 -3.74 -2.29
C SER A 47 -7.30 -2.77 -3.37
N HIS A 48 -8.16 -1.88 -3.87
CA HIS A 48 -7.82 -0.82 -4.82
C HIS A 48 -7.24 0.44 -4.15
N ARG A 49 -7.05 0.43 -2.82
CA ARG A 49 -6.60 1.60 -2.05
C ARG A 49 -5.25 1.40 -1.39
N LEU A 50 -4.49 2.50 -1.37
CA LEU A 50 -3.21 2.57 -0.66
C LEU A 50 -3.34 3.25 0.70
N PRO A 51 -2.51 2.85 1.67
CA PRO A 51 -2.37 3.54 2.94
C PRO A 51 -1.92 4.99 2.78
N TYR A 52 -2.58 5.91 3.49
CA TYR A 52 -2.19 7.33 3.61
C TYR A 52 -1.96 8.14 2.32
N ARG A 53 -2.22 7.57 1.13
CA ARG A 53 -2.23 8.25 -0.17
C ARG A 53 -3.56 8.08 -0.90
N SER A 54 -4.14 9.19 -1.34
CA SER A 54 -5.35 9.17 -2.17
C SER A 54 -4.97 8.92 -3.62
N ILE A 55 -4.43 7.72 -3.87
CA ILE A 55 -4.04 7.22 -5.19
C ILE A 55 -4.65 5.83 -5.29
N ARG A 56 -5.24 5.50 -6.43
CA ARG A 56 -5.73 4.15 -6.70
C ARG A 56 -4.56 3.20 -6.95
N ALA A 57 -4.71 1.94 -6.54
CA ALA A 57 -3.66 0.93 -6.65
C ALA A 57 -3.22 0.69 -8.11
N ASP A 58 -4.18 0.65 -9.04
CA ASP A 58 -3.94 0.52 -10.48
C ASP A 58 -3.09 1.67 -11.05
N ARG A 59 -3.42 2.91 -10.66
CA ARG A 59 -2.68 4.13 -11.04
C ARG A 59 -1.24 4.09 -10.56
N LEU A 60 -1.02 3.71 -9.30
CA LEU A 60 0.33 3.58 -8.75
C LEU A 60 1.11 2.47 -9.46
N GLN A 61 0.48 1.31 -9.67
CA GLN A 61 1.12 0.20 -10.35
C GLN A 61 1.55 0.59 -11.77
N GLY A 62 0.68 1.25 -12.54
CA GLY A 62 1.00 1.71 -13.90
C GLY A 62 2.15 2.72 -13.93
N ASP A 63 2.18 3.69 -13.02
CA ASP A 63 3.29 4.64 -12.91
C ASP A 63 4.62 3.96 -12.55
N PHE A 64 4.59 3.02 -11.59
CA PHE A 64 5.79 2.30 -11.16
C PHE A 64 6.26 1.31 -12.24
N ASP A 65 5.34 0.64 -12.94
CA ASP A 65 5.64 -0.24 -14.08
C ASP A 65 6.38 0.56 -15.16
N LYS A 66 5.88 1.76 -15.51
CA LYS A 66 6.54 2.69 -16.44
C LYS A 66 7.94 3.08 -15.96
N ARG A 67 8.10 3.48 -14.70
CA ARG A 67 9.42 3.85 -14.12
C ARG A 67 10.40 2.68 -14.09
N ALA A 68 9.89 1.46 -13.98
CA ALA A 68 10.69 0.23 -14.01
C ALA A 68 10.93 -0.30 -15.44
N GLY A 69 10.46 0.39 -16.48
CA GLY A 69 10.62 -0.03 -17.87
C GLY A 69 9.85 -1.32 -18.20
N ILE A 70 8.81 -1.65 -17.43
CA ILE A 70 7.89 -2.73 -17.75
C ILE A 70 6.94 -2.19 -18.83
N GLN A 71 6.81 -2.90 -19.95
CA GLN A 71 5.80 -2.57 -20.95
C GLN A 71 4.42 -2.72 -20.30
N ALA A 72 3.83 -1.58 -19.94
CA ALA A 72 2.50 -1.47 -19.39
C ALA A 72 1.71 -0.48 -20.23
N GLN A 73 0.39 -0.67 -20.27
CA GLN A 73 -0.50 0.29 -20.88
C GLN A 73 -0.30 1.66 -20.22
N SER A 74 -0.11 2.69 -21.02
CA SER A 74 0.01 4.05 -20.52
C SER A 74 -1.19 4.39 -19.66
N LEU A 75 -0.95 5.12 -18.56
CA LEU A 75 -2.00 5.65 -17.71
C LEU A 75 -2.98 6.47 -18.57
N ASP A 76 -4.20 5.97 -18.72
CA ASP A 76 -5.28 6.62 -19.46
C ASP A 76 -6.47 6.88 -18.52
N PRO A 77 -6.86 8.14 -18.28
CA PRO A 77 -6.20 9.37 -18.76
C PRO A 77 -4.82 9.58 -18.12
N PRO A 78 -3.94 10.39 -18.73
CA PRO A 78 -2.66 10.74 -18.12
C PRO A 78 -2.87 11.43 -16.76
N PRO A 79 -1.94 11.26 -15.79
CA PRO A 79 -2.03 11.90 -14.49
C PRO A 79 -2.05 13.43 -14.63
N ARG A 80 -3.00 14.06 -13.96
CA ARG A 80 -3.03 15.52 -13.77
C ARG A 80 -1.97 15.94 -12.77
N THR A 81 -1.73 17.25 -12.62
CA THR A 81 -0.67 17.80 -11.76
C THR A 81 -0.71 17.28 -10.31
N ALA A 82 -1.90 17.26 -9.69
CA ALA A 82 -2.05 16.80 -8.31
C ALA A 82 -1.70 15.31 -8.18
N GLU A 83 -2.21 14.49 -9.09
CA GLU A 83 -1.92 13.07 -9.13
C GLU A 83 -0.45 12.77 -9.46
N ALA A 84 0.15 13.46 -10.42
CA ALA A 84 1.56 13.34 -10.77
C ALA A 84 2.45 13.64 -9.55
N GLY A 85 2.13 14.69 -8.78
CA GLY A 85 2.82 15.00 -7.52
C GLY A 85 2.63 13.91 -6.46
N CYS A 86 1.42 13.34 -6.36
CA CYS A 86 1.13 12.21 -5.48
C CYS A 86 1.93 10.95 -5.86
N LEU A 87 1.99 10.60 -7.15
CA LEU A 87 2.76 9.48 -7.70
C LEU A 87 4.25 9.67 -7.46
N GLN A 88 4.78 10.88 -7.69
CA GLN A 88 6.18 11.21 -7.40
C GLN A 88 6.51 11.01 -5.92
N ARG A 89 5.67 11.51 -5.00
CA ARG A 89 5.87 11.30 -3.56
C ARG A 89 5.78 9.83 -3.18
N ALA A 90 4.90 9.06 -3.82
CA ALA A 90 4.80 7.62 -3.60
C ALA A 90 6.08 6.91 -4.06
N TRP A 91 6.63 7.28 -5.21
CA TRP A 91 7.90 6.75 -5.69
C TRP A 91 9.06 7.08 -4.76
N SER A 92 9.15 8.32 -4.26
CA SER A 92 10.16 8.71 -3.26
C SER A 92 10.04 7.90 -1.98
N ALA A 93 8.81 7.69 -1.47
CA ALA A 93 8.57 6.90 -0.28
C ALA A 93 8.93 5.42 -0.46
N PHE A 94 8.60 4.84 -1.62
CA PHE A 94 9.03 3.49 -1.99
C PHE A 94 10.56 3.39 -2.09
N SER A 95 11.20 4.35 -2.77
CA SER A 95 12.66 4.38 -2.97
C SER A 95 13.42 4.45 -1.64
N ALA A 96 12.93 5.22 -0.68
CA ALA A 96 13.51 5.30 0.66
C ALA A 96 13.39 4.01 1.47
N ARG A 97 12.57 3.04 1.03
CA ARG A 97 12.27 1.79 1.74
C ARG A 97 12.84 0.57 1.03
N VAL A 98 13.60 0.75 -0.05
CA VAL A 98 14.08 -0.36 -0.87
C VAL A 98 14.86 -1.39 -0.07
N SER A 99 15.77 -1.00 0.84
CA SER A 99 16.51 -1.96 1.66
C SER A 99 15.59 -2.82 2.53
N CYS A 100 14.70 -2.19 3.29
CA CYS A 100 13.73 -2.89 4.14
C CYS A 100 12.78 -3.79 3.34
N LEU A 101 12.36 -3.36 2.16
CA LEU A 101 11.49 -4.15 1.29
C LEU A 101 12.26 -5.31 0.64
N SER A 102 13.50 -5.10 0.21
CA SER A 102 14.36 -6.15 -0.32
C SER A 102 14.61 -7.25 0.71
N GLU A 103 14.79 -6.92 1.98
CA GLU A 103 14.89 -7.91 3.06
C GLU A 103 13.59 -8.68 3.25
N ALA A 104 12.45 -7.98 3.29
CA ALA A 104 11.14 -8.62 3.44
C ALA A 104 10.81 -9.57 2.27
N PHE A 105 11.18 -9.20 1.05
CA PHE A 105 10.92 -10.00 -0.15
C PHE A 105 12.11 -10.87 -0.57
N GLY A 106 13.20 -10.91 0.19
CA GLY A 106 14.51 -11.41 -0.28
C GLY A 106 14.52 -12.86 -0.75
N GLN A 107 13.63 -13.71 -0.22
CA GLN A 107 13.46 -15.10 -0.68
C GLN A 107 12.59 -15.22 -1.94
N LEU A 108 11.80 -14.20 -2.25
CA LEU A 108 10.83 -14.18 -3.35
C LEU A 108 11.36 -13.42 -4.58
N VAL A 109 12.36 -12.56 -4.40
CA VAL A 109 12.85 -11.65 -5.42
C VAL A 109 14.37 -11.52 -5.33
N GLU A 110 15.09 -12.14 -6.28
CA GLU A 110 16.50 -11.86 -6.50
C GLU A 110 16.64 -10.52 -7.24
N CYS A 111 16.72 -9.41 -6.50
CA CYS A 111 16.93 -8.10 -7.11
C CYS A 111 17.92 -7.25 -6.32
N LYS A 112 18.70 -6.46 -7.06
CA LYS A 112 19.52 -5.39 -6.50
C LYS A 112 18.63 -4.39 -5.73
N PRO A 113 19.13 -3.74 -4.66
CA PRO A 113 18.40 -2.73 -3.90
C PRO A 113 18.32 -1.40 -4.65
N VAL A 114 17.77 -1.45 -5.87
CA VAL A 114 17.49 -0.30 -6.74
C VAL A 114 15.97 -0.28 -6.93
N PRO A 115 15.28 0.87 -6.76
CA PRO A 115 13.82 0.92 -6.78
C PRO A 115 13.18 0.27 -8.00
N ALA A 116 13.66 0.60 -9.20
CA ALA A 116 13.15 0.05 -10.46
C ALA A 116 13.37 -1.47 -10.57
N SER A 117 14.54 -1.97 -10.17
CA SER A 117 14.85 -3.39 -10.21
C SER A 117 14.00 -4.18 -9.21
N LEU A 118 13.89 -3.68 -7.97
CA LEU A 118 13.05 -4.27 -6.94
C LEU A 118 11.59 -4.33 -7.42
N TRP A 119 11.06 -3.23 -7.94
CA TRP A 119 9.69 -3.19 -8.45
C TRP A 119 9.46 -4.22 -9.56
N ARG A 120 10.40 -4.34 -10.50
CA ARG A 120 10.32 -5.34 -11.59
C ARG A 120 10.27 -6.77 -11.06
N GLY A 121 11.17 -7.10 -10.13
CA GLY A 121 11.19 -8.42 -9.52
C GLY A 121 9.90 -8.72 -8.75
N LEU A 122 9.40 -7.76 -7.98
CA LEU A 122 8.11 -7.89 -7.31
C LEU A 122 6.98 -8.12 -8.30
N ARG A 123 6.95 -7.38 -9.41
CA ARG A 123 5.94 -7.55 -10.45
C ARG A 123 5.99 -8.93 -11.10
N GLN A 124 7.18 -9.48 -11.32
CA GLN A 124 7.38 -10.83 -11.84
C GLN A 124 6.89 -11.90 -10.86
N SER A 125 7.22 -11.79 -9.57
CA SER A 125 6.89 -12.81 -8.57
C SER A 125 5.41 -12.75 -8.11
N MET A 126 4.83 -11.56 -7.99
CA MET A 126 3.52 -11.36 -7.34
C MET A 126 2.39 -10.97 -8.29
N ASN A 127 2.71 -10.54 -9.52
CA ASN A 127 1.79 -10.08 -10.56
C ASN A 127 0.82 -8.91 -10.22
N SER A 128 0.66 -8.49 -8.96
CA SER A 128 -0.17 -7.32 -8.63
C SER A 128 0.23 -6.63 -7.33
N LEU A 129 0.03 -5.32 -7.29
CA LEU A 129 0.24 -4.51 -6.09
C LEU A 129 -0.61 -4.98 -4.90
N SER A 130 -1.87 -5.36 -5.12
CA SER A 130 -2.73 -5.84 -4.03
C SER A 130 -2.16 -7.08 -3.36
N LYS A 131 -1.61 -8.04 -4.13
CA LYS A 131 -0.94 -9.22 -3.57
C LYS A 131 0.31 -8.84 -2.77
N MET A 132 1.11 -7.90 -3.25
CA MET A 132 2.28 -7.39 -2.51
C MET A 132 1.87 -6.77 -1.17
N LEU A 133 0.80 -5.97 -1.15
CA LEU A 133 0.30 -5.35 0.07
C LEU A 133 -0.22 -6.39 1.07
N CYS A 134 -0.95 -7.41 0.61
CA CYS A 134 -1.39 -8.51 1.48
C CYS A 134 -0.18 -9.23 2.09
N PHE A 135 0.79 -9.64 1.27
CA PHE A 135 2.00 -10.33 1.73
C PHE A 135 2.75 -9.54 2.81
N LEU A 136 3.00 -8.25 2.55
CA LEU A 136 3.70 -7.37 3.52
C LEU A 136 2.92 -7.24 4.83
N SER A 137 1.59 -7.21 4.77
CA SER A 137 0.75 -7.11 5.95
C SER A 137 0.70 -8.40 6.76
N GLU A 138 0.61 -9.55 6.11
CA GLU A 138 0.43 -10.86 6.74
C GLU A 138 1.74 -11.41 7.31
N HIS A 139 2.84 -11.32 6.55
CA HIS A 139 4.10 -11.95 6.90
C HIS A 139 5.09 -11.01 7.61
N HIS A 140 5.07 -9.72 7.28
CA HIS A 140 6.07 -8.77 7.77
C HIS A 140 5.51 -7.63 8.62
N ARG A 141 4.18 -7.47 8.67
CA ARG A 141 3.50 -6.37 9.37
C ARG A 141 4.07 -5.00 8.99
N ILE A 142 4.42 -4.82 7.72
CA ILE A 142 4.87 -3.54 7.16
C ILE A 142 4.01 -3.17 5.95
N SER A 143 4.25 -2.00 5.36
CA SER A 143 3.60 -1.61 4.10
C SER A 143 4.59 -1.07 3.09
N LEU A 144 4.16 -0.99 1.83
CA LEU A 144 4.98 -0.62 0.69
C LEU A 144 5.51 0.83 0.81
N LEU A 145 4.62 1.78 1.09
CA LEU A 145 4.95 3.22 1.08
C LEU A 145 5.23 3.80 2.48
N GLY A 146 5.00 3.02 3.53
CA GLY A 146 5.17 3.46 4.92
C GLY A 146 4.24 2.70 5.87
N ASN A 147 4.73 2.36 7.06
CA ASN A 147 4.00 1.51 7.99
C ASN A 147 2.79 2.23 8.58
N TYR A 148 1.65 1.52 8.63
CA TYR A 148 0.51 1.96 9.41
C TYR A 148 0.81 1.99 10.89
N HIS A 149 0.19 2.95 11.59
CA HIS A 149 0.15 2.94 13.05
C HIS A 149 -0.46 1.65 13.62
N CYS A 150 -1.45 1.04 12.93
CA CYS A 150 -2.01 -0.24 13.35
C CYS A 150 -1.09 -1.44 13.10
N LEU A 151 -0.06 -1.29 12.27
CA LEU A 151 0.96 -2.31 12.01
C LEU A 151 2.20 -2.13 12.90
N ARG A 152 2.30 -1.03 13.67
CA ARG A 152 3.36 -0.84 14.65
C ARG A 152 3.04 -1.63 15.93
N PRO A 153 3.99 -2.41 16.48
CA PRO A 153 3.88 -2.85 17.86
C PRO A 153 3.74 -1.64 18.80
N PRO A 154 2.98 -1.73 19.90
CA PRO A 154 3.04 -0.70 20.94
C PRO A 154 4.49 -0.55 21.45
N PRO A 155 4.90 0.66 21.86
CA PRO A 155 6.19 0.88 22.51
C PRO A 155 6.31 0.08 23.81
#